data_AF-A0A3D0QD16-F1
#
_entry.id   AF-A0A3D0QD16-F1
#
_cell.length_a   1.000
_cell.length_b   1.000
_cell.length_c   1.000
_cell.angle_alpha   90.00
_cell.angle_beta   90.00
_cell.angle_gamma   90.00
#
_symmetry.space_group_name_H-M   'P 1'
#
loop_
_entity.id
_entity.type
_entity.pdbx_description
1 polymer ?
#
loop_
_entity_poly.entity_id
_entity_poly.type
_entity_poly.pdbx_seq_one_letter_code
_entity_poly.pdbx_strand_id
1 'polypeptide(L)'
;NIKVGQVAEAVVKIDFFYEEGDADKFTPVVRNINVRNVDCGKSQFGVWIRAYDRSPATNVTLENCTFTNVAEANVLENVKNLSLINVKTEFRSKKK
;
A
#
# COMPACT_ATOMS: atom_id res chain seq x y z
N ASN A 1 0.97 9.85 -16.62
CA ASN A 1 2.02 9.23 -15.79
C ASN A 1 2.16 10.10 -14.55
N ILE A 2 2.01 9.52 -13.35
CA ILE A 2 2.13 10.20 -12.07
C ILE A 2 3.55 9.98 -11.55
N LYS A 3 4.29 11.06 -11.30
CA LYS A 3 5.65 11.02 -10.76
C LYS A 3 5.68 11.60 -9.36
N VAL A 4 6.23 10.83 -8.42
CA VAL A 4 6.36 11.23 -7.03
C VAL A 4 7.82 11.16 -6.62
N GLY A 5 8.40 12.28 -6.20
CA GLY A 5 9.80 12.33 -5.80
C GLY A 5 10.08 11.48 -4.55
N GLN A 6 9.41 11.79 -3.45
CA GLN A 6 9.49 11.03 -2.21
C GLN A 6 8.12 11.01 -1.51
N VAL A 7 7.76 9.85 -0.96
CA VAL A 7 6.68 9.70 0.01
C VAL A 7 7.31 9.37 1.36
N ALA A 8 6.79 9.95 2.45
CA ALA A 8 7.36 9.74 3.78
C ALA A 8 7.18 8.29 4.24
N GLU A 9 6.00 7.71 4.01
CA GLU A 9 5.62 6.40 4.53
C GLU A 9 5.37 5.40 3.39
N ALA A 10 4.15 5.30 2.86
CA ALA A 10 3.82 4.33 1.80
C ALA A 10 3.23 4.99 0.56
N VAL A 11 3.53 4.46 -0.63
CA VAL A 11 2.90 4.95 -1.88
C VAL A 11 1.41 4.65 -1.90
N VAL A 12 1.03 3.44 -1.47
CA VAL A 12 -0.36 3.07 -1.19
C VAL A 12 -0.47 2.69 0.29
N LYS A 13 -1.23 3.49 1.06
CA LYS A 13 -1.52 3.21 2.47
C LYS A 13 -3.02 3.01 2.67
N ILE A 14 -3.41 1.87 3.25
CA ILE A 14 -4.76 1.60 3.77
C ILE A 14 -4.60 1.18 5.23
N ASP A 15 -5.10 2.00 6.14
CA ASP A 15 -4.93 1.81 7.58
C ASP A 15 -6.27 1.84 8.30
N PHE A 16 -6.77 0.68 8.70
CA PHE A 16 -8.01 0.60 9.47
C PHE A 16 -7.75 0.91 10.95
N PHE A 17 -6.51 0.75 11.42
CA PHE A 17 -6.13 0.93 12.82
C PHE A 17 -5.75 2.39 13.13
N TYR A 18 -6.24 3.33 12.34
CA TYR A 18 -6.08 4.75 12.63
C TYR A 18 -6.97 5.14 13.83
N GLU A 19 -6.41 5.90 14.78
CA GLU A 19 -7.07 6.30 16.04
C GLU A 19 -7.46 5.12 16.97
N GLU A 20 -8.71 5.05 17.45
CA GLU A 20 -9.16 4.07 18.46
C GLU A 20 -9.16 2.62 17.93
N GLY A 21 -8.89 2.43 16.65
CA GLY A 21 -8.82 1.11 16.05
C GLY A 21 -10.18 0.41 16.09
N ASP A 22 -10.17 -0.87 16.44
CA ASP A 22 -11.32 -1.74 16.29
C ASP A 22 -12.35 -1.55 17.42
N ALA A 23 -13.04 -0.39 17.41
CA ALA A 23 -13.99 0.02 18.43
C ALA A 23 -15.46 -0.35 18.14
N ASP A 24 -15.69 -1.29 17.21
CA ASP A 24 -16.97 -1.86 16.72
C ASP A 24 -18.05 -0.89 16.18
N LYS A 25 -18.12 0.35 16.64
CA LYS A 25 -19.21 1.29 16.36
C LYS A 25 -19.28 1.75 14.90
N PHE A 26 -18.14 1.76 14.19
CA PHE A 26 -18.06 2.16 12.79
C PHE A 26 -17.02 1.31 12.07
N THR A 27 -17.47 0.18 11.51
CA THR A 27 -16.57 -0.71 10.78
C THR A 27 -16.22 -0.10 9.40
N PRO A 28 -14.95 0.23 9.13
CA PRO A 28 -14.53 0.79 7.84
C PRO A 28 -14.68 -0.25 6.72
N VAL A 29 -15.01 0.23 5.52
CA VAL A 29 -15.10 -0.58 4.31
C VAL A 29 -14.28 0.08 3.22
N VAL A 30 -13.18 -0.56 2.83
CA VAL A 30 -12.32 -0.13 1.71
C VAL A 30 -12.33 -1.22 0.65
N ARG A 31 -12.79 -0.85 -0.54
CA ARG A 31 -12.91 -1.77 -1.67
C ARG A 31 -12.81 -1.08 -3.02
N ASN A 32 -12.45 -1.85 -4.04
CA ASN A 32 -12.41 -1.41 -5.44
C ASN A 32 -11.43 -0.25 -5.66
N ILE A 33 -10.22 -0.40 -5.12
CA ILE A 33 -9.15 0.59 -5.24
C ILE A 33 -8.33 0.29 -6.48
N ASN A 34 -8.04 1.31 -7.28
CA ASN A 34 -7.24 1.15 -8.48
C ASN A 34 -6.18 2.25 -8.59
N VAL A 35 -4.91 1.85 -8.63
CA VAL A 35 -3.76 2.73 -8.73
C VAL A 35 -3.01 2.37 -9.99
N ARG A 36 -2.88 3.34 -10.91
CA ARG A 36 -2.27 3.10 -12.23
C ARG A 36 -1.19 4.11 -12.57
N ASN A 37 -0.15 3.66 -13.26
CA ASN A 37 0.87 4.51 -13.90
C ASN A 37 1.57 5.46 -12.90
N VAL A 38 2.00 4.90 -11.76
CA VAL A 38 2.68 5.62 -10.66
C VAL A 38 4.15 5.25 -10.61
N ASP A 39 5.02 6.24 -10.72
CA ASP A 39 6.46 6.12 -10.51
C ASP A 39 6.86 6.90 -9.25
N CYS A 40 7.32 6.20 -8.20
CA CYS A 40 7.78 6.79 -6.94
C CYS A 40 9.29 6.60 -6.75
N GLY A 41 10.01 7.69 -6.47
CA GLY A 41 11.47 7.70 -6.36
C GLY A 41 12.04 7.21 -5.02
N LYS A 42 11.23 7.26 -3.94
CA LYS A 42 11.61 6.86 -2.58
C LYS A 42 10.39 6.77 -1.68
N SER A 43 10.30 5.70 -0.89
CA SER A 43 9.26 5.50 0.14
C SER A 43 9.78 4.59 1.25
N GLN A 44 9.13 4.59 2.41
CA GLN A 44 9.38 3.56 3.42
C GLN A 44 8.80 2.22 2.95
N PHE A 45 7.57 2.21 2.44
CA PHE A 45 6.89 1.05 1.89
C PHE A 45 6.35 1.32 0.47
N GLY A 46 6.37 0.32 -0.40
CA GLY A 46 5.64 0.41 -1.68
C GLY A 46 4.12 0.36 -1.44
N VAL A 47 3.69 -0.70 -0.76
CA VAL A 47 2.30 -0.95 -0.38
C VAL A 47 2.23 -1.29 1.10
N TRP A 48 1.32 -0.62 1.82
CA TRP A 48 1.04 -0.88 3.22
C TRP A 48 -0.47 -0.94 3.41
N ILE A 49 -0.98 -2.11 3.74
CA ILE A 49 -2.41 -2.35 3.97
C ILE A 49 -2.55 -3.13 5.27
N ARG A 50 -3.25 -2.54 6.24
CA ARG A 50 -3.71 -3.22 7.44
C ARG A 50 -5.19 -3.00 7.60
N ALA A 51 -5.96 -4.06 7.42
CA ALA A 51 -7.41 -4.07 7.61
C ALA A 51 -7.80 -4.97 8.79
N TYR A 52 -9.06 -4.90 9.21
CA TYR A 52 -9.58 -5.80 10.23
C TYR A 52 -9.91 -7.18 9.65
N ASP A 53 -9.79 -8.24 10.45
CA ASP A 53 -10.12 -9.60 9.99
C ASP A 53 -11.60 -9.71 9.58
N ARG A 54 -12.51 -9.12 10.39
CA ARG A 54 -13.95 -9.05 10.09
C ARG A 54 -14.33 -8.09 8.95
N SER A 55 -13.43 -7.21 8.53
CA SER A 55 -13.63 -6.25 7.43
C SER A 55 -12.36 -6.12 6.60
N PRO A 56 -12.06 -7.11 5.74
CA PRO A 56 -10.85 -7.08 4.94
C PRO A 56 -10.93 -5.98 3.87
N ALA A 57 -9.78 -5.41 3.51
CA ALA A 57 -9.67 -4.57 2.32
C ALA A 57 -9.81 -5.44 1.07
N THR A 58 -10.68 -5.07 0.12
CA THR A 58 -11.01 -5.95 -1.02
C THR A 58 -10.83 -5.30 -2.39
N ASN A 59 -10.47 -6.09 -3.40
CA ASN A 59 -10.38 -5.65 -4.81
C ASN A 59 -9.45 -4.43 -4.99
N VAL A 60 -8.20 -4.57 -4.56
CA VAL A 60 -7.16 -3.54 -4.73
C VAL A 60 -6.33 -3.93 -5.95
N THR A 61 -6.18 -3.03 -6.91
CA THR A 61 -5.38 -3.24 -8.12
C THR A 61 -4.31 -2.17 -8.25
N LEU A 62 -3.05 -2.59 -8.39
CA LEU A 62 -1.95 -1.74 -8.82
C LEU A 62 -1.53 -2.18 -10.21
N GLU A 63 -1.45 -1.23 -11.14
CA GLU A 63 -1.14 -1.49 -12.53
C GLU A 63 -0.09 -0.52 -13.07
N ASN A 64 0.98 -1.04 -13.67
CA ASN A 64 2.07 -0.23 -14.25
C ASN A 64 2.67 0.75 -13.22
N CYS A 65 3.10 0.23 -12.07
CA CYS A 65 3.69 1.03 -11.00
C CYS A 65 5.16 0.69 -10.79
N THR A 66 5.99 1.71 -10.58
CA THR A 66 7.41 1.56 -10.25
C THR A 66 7.72 2.25 -8.94
N PHE A 67 8.23 1.51 -7.96
CA PHE A 67 8.67 2.07 -6.68
C PHE A 67 10.17 1.85 -6.53
N THR A 68 10.95 2.92 -6.53
CA THR A 68 12.41 2.86 -6.33
C THR A 68 12.80 3.34 -4.93
N ASN A 69 13.95 2.86 -4.45
CA ASN A 69 14.48 3.15 -3.12
C ASN A 69 13.50 2.86 -1.96
N VAL A 70 12.75 1.76 -2.04
CA VAL A 70 11.83 1.34 -0.96
C VAL A 70 12.64 0.82 0.23
N ALA A 71 12.36 1.31 1.43
CA ALA A 71 13.12 0.92 2.62
C ALA A 71 12.76 -0.48 3.14
N GLU A 72 11.47 -0.82 3.14
CA GLU A 72 10.91 -2.01 3.77
C GLU A 72 9.96 -2.78 2.84
N ALA A 73 9.81 -4.08 3.07
CA ALA A 73 8.88 -4.91 2.32
C ALA A 73 7.42 -4.49 2.54
N ASN A 74 6.54 -4.82 1.59
CA ASN A 74 5.12 -4.49 1.69
C ASN A 74 4.47 -5.13 2.92
N VAL A 75 3.52 -4.42 3.52
CA VAL A 75 2.68 -4.94 4.62
C VAL A 75 1.29 -5.20 4.06
N LEU A 76 0.78 -6.42 4.23
CA LEU A 76 -0.53 -6.86 3.72
C LEU A 76 -1.23 -7.71 4.79
N GLU A 77 -2.08 -7.08 5.58
CA GLU A 77 -2.89 -7.73 6.61
C GLU A 77 -4.38 -7.62 6.26
N ASN A 78 -5.08 -8.75 6.21
CA ASN A 78 -6.52 -8.86 5.91
C ASN A 78 -6.90 -8.23 4.56
N VAL A 79 -6.21 -8.63 3.50
CA VAL A 79 -6.48 -8.17 2.13
C VAL A 79 -7.02 -9.33 1.29
N LYS A 80 -8.08 -9.08 0.51
CA LYS A 80 -8.64 -10.05 -0.44
C LYS A 80 -8.65 -9.47 -1.86
N ASN A 81 -8.34 -10.31 -2.85
CA ASN A 81 -8.31 -9.93 -4.27
C ASN A 81 -7.37 -8.74 -4.55
N LEU A 82 -6.13 -8.82 -4.06
CA LEU A 82 -5.06 -7.90 -4.45
C LEU A 82 -4.50 -8.33 -5.81
N SER A 83 -4.47 -7.41 -6.77
CA SER A 83 -3.89 -7.61 -8.10
C SER A 83 -2.71 -6.66 -8.31
N LEU A 84 -1.55 -7.21 -8.65
CA LEU A 84 -0.33 -6.47 -8.98
C LEU A 84 0.04 -6.79 -10.43
N ILE A 85 -0.21 -5.84 -11.33
CA ILE A 85 -0.02 -6.01 -12.77
C ILE A 85 1.12 -5.09 -13.20
N ASN A 86 2.25 -5.67 -13.64
CA ASN A 86 3.42 -4.89 -14.03
C ASN A 86 3.85 -3.89 -12.92
N VAL A 87 3.99 -4.39 -11.70
CA VAL A 87 4.47 -3.62 -10.55
C VAL A 87 5.92 -3.99 -10.29
N LYS A 88 6.80 -2.98 -10.25
CA LYS A 88 8.22 -3.15 -9.97
C LYS A 88 8.57 -2.45 -8.66
N THR A 89 9.31 -3.13 -7.79
CA THR A 89 9.80 -2.58 -6.52
C THR A 89 11.30 -2.81 -6.42
N GLU A 90 12.05 -1.73 -6.18
CA GLU A 90 13.50 -1.77 -5.97
C GLU A 90 13.80 -1.31 -4.54
N PHE A 91 14.38 -2.21 -3.74
CA PHE A 91 14.72 -1.93 -2.36
C PHE A 91 16.00 -1.11 -2.23
N ARG A 92 16.01 -0.22 -1.25
CA ARG A 92 17.20 0.55 -0.89
C ARG A 92 18.27 -0.40 -0.35
N SER A 93 19.48 -0.30 -0.89
CA SER A 93 20.62 -1.07 -0.39
C SER A 93 20.94 -0.67 1.06
N LYS A 94 21.08 -1.66 1.95
CA LYS A 94 21.51 -1.42 3.34
C LYS A 94 22.96 -0.92 3.29
N LYS A 95 23.23 0.30 3.77
CA LYS A 95 24.60 0.73 4.00
C LYS A 95 25.19 -0.17 5.09
N LYS A 96 26.32 -0.82 4.76
CA LYS A 96 27.14 -1.57 5.72
C LYS A 96 27.67 -0.67 6.81
#